data_AF-A0A169NIH2-F1
#
_entry.id   AF-A0A169NIH2-F1
#
_cell.length_a   1.000
_cell.length_b   1.000
_cell.length_c   1.000
_cell.angle_alpha   90.00
_cell.angle_beta   90.00
_cell.angle_gamma   90.00
#
_symmetry.space_group_name_H-M   'P 1'
#
loop_
_entity.id
_entity.type
_entity.pdbx_description
1 polymer ?
#
loop_
_entity_poly.entity_id
_entity_poly.type
_entity_poly.pdbx_seq_one_letter_code
_entity_poly.pdbx_strand_id
1 'polypeptide(L)'
;MSPETCEAASPAEERIDALERAFGPFDDPANPLGADALLAADAAGRLPAKGEQVLDERELNAEFVPAELGGRLDRMDVLGRILRPVFRRDASLGFGYGLNCFFAAAPVWTAGDLDQRRKAARLLLDGRRIAVARHEVAHGNDFVRDEFTLTDVPGGGLLLDGSKSAIANASRATGLVVFARTEGAERGRSHSVLLLDRDELPADRVEDLARRTTTGMRSAEFGGLRIRECVVPGSAVLGARGDGYELSLRSSLLIRGLIPSIVLAGADTALRTVARFAVRPRADGRSSLDVQMVRDVLTGGFLDLLLIDCLALVATRALHLLPRQMSAYAAAAAYLAPKLVAESMDEMAAVLGEESFTEDGAYGMFQKQRRDLPVTSLGHAGSAGRQVSILPQLPYFARYAWFADPQPPAGLFRPHEALPPLDLSQPVLLGDGDPLAATLVALTDRLESADAPGPGGAAGHALRFLARCLTSELADLKKAFEAVPLGDRSALASPHSFGLADRYTLVLAAAACLGVWREQQAAPAGRVDAFLADPSWITAVLYRLARRLGLPLPDRPGACERRVLDETVARLHTRRSFDLYGSPLA
;
A
#
# COMPACT_ATOMS: atom_id res chain seq x y z
N MET A 1 -16.16 15.75 -36.07
CA MET A 1 -14.79 15.32 -35.73
C MET A 1 -13.97 16.57 -35.43
N SER A 2 -14.06 17.05 -34.19
CA SER A 2 -13.16 18.09 -33.69
C SER A 2 -11.92 17.37 -33.16
N PRO A 3 -10.70 17.89 -33.40
CA PRO A 3 -9.50 17.25 -32.89
C PRO A 3 -9.51 17.35 -31.36
N GLU A 4 -9.56 16.20 -30.68
CA GLU A 4 -9.23 16.10 -29.27
C GLU A 4 -7.81 16.69 -29.11
N THR A 5 -7.72 17.83 -28.45
CA THR A 5 -6.44 18.36 -27.98
C THR A 5 -5.89 17.35 -26.98
N CYS A 6 -4.97 16.50 -27.44
CA CYS A 6 -4.20 15.61 -26.60
C CYS A 6 -3.37 16.49 -25.65
N GLU A 7 -3.84 16.67 -24.42
CA GLU A 7 -3.04 17.27 -23.34
C GLU A 7 -1.72 16.46 -23.27
N ALA A 8 -0.57 17.14 -23.32
CA ALA A 8 0.71 16.45 -23.28
C ALA A 8 0.81 15.64 -21.98
N ALA A 9 1.20 14.36 -22.09
CA ALA A 9 1.34 13.48 -20.93
C ALA A 9 2.28 14.13 -19.90
N SER A 10 1.94 14.01 -18.62
CA SER A 10 2.83 14.51 -17.58
C SER A 10 4.16 13.74 -17.60
N PRO A 11 5.29 14.33 -17.16
CA PRO A 11 6.57 13.61 -17.10
C PRO A 11 6.51 12.30 -16.31
N ALA A 12 5.59 12.17 -15.35
CA ALA A 12 5.36 10.94 -14.62
C ALA A 12 4.61 9.89 -15.44
N GLU A 13 3.60 10.29 -16.22
CA GLU A 13 2.88 9.40 -17.14
C GLU A 13 3.79 8.87 -18.24
N GLU A 14 4.67 9.70 -18.80
CA GLU A 14 5.66 9.23 -19.77
C GLU A 14 6.57 8.13 -19.21
N ARG A 15 6.97 8.23 -17.94
CA ARG A 15 7.77 7.20 -17.24
C ARG A 15 6.98 5.92 -17.00
N ILE A 16 5.72 6.04 -16.58
CA ILE A 16 4.81 4.89 -16.39
C ILE A 16 4.61 4.16 -17.73
N ASP A 17 4.31 4.90 -18.80
CA ASP A 17 4.09 4.35 -20.12
C ASP A 17 5.37 3.74 -20.70
N ALA A 18 6.53 4.33 -20.40
CA ALA A 18 7.83 3.77 -20.80
C ALA A 18 8.12 2.43 -20.10
N LEU A 19 7.74 2.28 -18.82
CA LEU A 19 7.82 1.01 -18.10
C LEU A 19 6.86 -0.02 -18.69
N GLU A 20 5.60 0.33 -18.94
CA GLU A 20 4.63 -0.59 -19.58
C GLU A 20 5.13 -1.06 -20.95
N ARG A 21 5.59 -0.14 -21.80
CA ARG A 21 6.18 -0.49 -23.11
C ARG A 21 7.41 -1.38 -22.99
N ALA A 22 8.27 -1.15 -21.98
CA ALA A 22 9.48 -1.94 -21.78
C ALA A 22 9.17 -3.37 -21.31
N PHE A 23 8.14 -3.55 -20.48
CA PHE A 23 7.67 -4.89 -20.10
C PHE A 23 6.90 -5.60 -21.21
N GLY A 24 6.30 -4.86 -22.16
CA GLY A 24 5.61 -5.43 -23.33
C GLY A 24 4.33 -6.22 -22.98
N PRO A 25 3.70 -6.90 -23.94
CA PRO A 25 2.45 -7.61 -23.70
C PRO A 25 2.63 -8.77 -22.71
N PHE A 26 1.79 -8.86 -21.68
CA PHE A 26 1.94 -9.86 -20.62
C PHE A 26 1.65 -11.30 -21.09
N ASP A 27 0.73 -11.44 -22.05
CA ASP A 27 0.23 -12.73 -22.55
C ASP A 27 0.98 -13.22 -23.80
N ASP A 28 2.02 -12.51 -24.26
CA ASP A 28 2.81 -12.91 -25.43
C ASP A 28 3.88 -13.94 -25.02
N PRO A 29 3.81 -15.20 -25.51
CA PRO A 29 4.79 -16.24 -25.17
C PRO A 29 6.21 -15.93 -25.66
N ALA A 30 6.36 -15.05 -26.65
CA ALA A 30 7.66 -14.61 -27.14
C ALA A 30 8.30 -13.51 -26.27
N ASN A 31 7.52 -12.91 -25.36
CA ASN A 31 8.01 -11.86 -24.48
C ASN A 31 8.87 -12.45 -23.34
N PRO A 32 10.18 -12.11 -23.24
CA PRO A 32 11.03 -12.59 -22.15
C PRO A 32 10.66 -12.02 -20.77
N LEU A 33 9.69 -11.11 -20.71
CA LEU A 33 9.10 -10.51 -19.52
C LEU A 33 7.60 -10.85 -19.38
N GLY A 34 7.10 -11.78 -20.20
CA GLY A 34 5.74 -12.29 -20.15
C GLY A 34 5.52 -13.28 -18.99
N ALA A 35 4.28 -13.73 -18.84
CA ALA A 35 3.85 -14.64 -17.78
C ALA A 35 4.74 -15.89 -17.66
N ASP A 36 5.00 -16.59 -18.77
CA ASP A 36 5.77 -17.85 -18.78
C ASP A 36 7.19 -17.68 -18.25
N ALA A 37 7.87 -16.59 -18.59
CA ALA A 37 9.22 -16.31 -18.13
C ALA A 37 9.26 -16.04 -16.61
N LEU A 38 8.27 -15.33 -16.09
CA LEU A 38 8.15 -15.03 -14.66
C LEU A 38 7.79 -16.28 -13.85
N LEU A 39 6.91 -17.15 -14.37
CA LEU A 39 6.59 -18.44 -13.78
C LEU A 39 7.82 -19.38 -13.76
N ALA A 40 8.59 -19.42 -14.85
CA ALA A 40 9.83 -20.20 -14.90
C ALA A 40 10.88 -19.70 -13.88
N ALA A 41 10.98 -18.39 -13.67
CA ALA A 41 11.85 -17.81 -12.64
C ALA A 41 11.39 -18.19 -11.23
N ASP A 42 10.08 -18.11 -10.94
CA ASP A 42 9.49 -18.51 -9.65
C ASP A 42 9.69 -20.00 -9.35
N ALA A 43 9.41 -20.88 -10.32
CA ALA A 43 9.58 -22.32 -10.19
C ALA A 43 11.04 -22.69 -9.88
N ALA A 44 11.98 -22.05 -10.58
CA ALA A 44 13.41 -22.22 -10.36
C ALA A 44 13.93 -21.49 -9.11
N GLY A 45 13.09 -20.68 -8.45
CA GLY A 45 13.49 -19.81 -7.34
C GLY A 45 14.59 -18.82 -7.71
N ARG A 46 14.64 -18.34 -8.95
CA ARG A 46 15.68 -17.41 -9.43
C ARG A 46 15.15 -16.00 -9.57
N LEU A 47 16.04 -15.03 -9.42
CA LEU A 47 15.73 -13.62 -9.66
C LEU A 47 15.30 -13.42 -11.13
N PRO A 48 14.28 -12.59 -11.40
CA PRO A 48 13.85 -12.26 -12.76
C PRO A 48 14.83 -11.26 -13.41
N ALA A 49 16.01 -11.74 -13.82
CA ALA A 49 17.15 -10.92 -14.23
C ALA A 49 16.84 -9.93 -15.37
N LYS A 50 16.04 -10.34 -16.37
CA LYS A 50 15.64 -9.42 -17.45
C LYS A 50 14.73 -8.30 -16.95
N GLY A 51 13.88 -8.60 -15.97
CA GLY A 51 13.04 -7.62 -15.30
C GLY A 51 13.89 -6.62 -14.54
N GLU A 52 14.87 -7.09 -13.76
CA GLU A 52 15.82 -6.21 -13.06
C GLU A 52 16.60 -5.32 -14.05
N GLN A 53 17.08 -5.86 -15.17
CA GLN A 53 17.76 -5.09 -16.23
C GLN A 53 16.87 -3.95 -16.77
N VAL A 54 15.59 -4.21 -17.03
CA VAL A 54 14.67 -3.15 -17.48
C VAL A 54 14.53 -2.05 -16.41
N LEU A 55 14.49 -2.41 -15.13
CA LEU A 55 14.40 -1.44 -14.05
C LEU A 55 15.70 -0.62 -13.90
N ASP A 56 16.86 -1.24 -14.08
CA ASP A 56 18.16 -0.57 -14.13
C ASP A 56 18.24 0.42 -15.29
N GLU A 57 17.87 0.00 -16.51
CA GLU A 57 17.86 0.83 -17.73
C GLU A 57 16.90 2.03 -17.64
N ARG A 58 15.89 1.95 -16.77
CA ARG A 58 14.94 3.04 -16.48
C ARG A 58 15.31 3.82 -15.22
N GLU A 59 16.44 3.51 -14.60
CA GLU A 59 16.94 4.15 -13.38
C GLU A 59 15.87 4.15 -12.27
N LEU A 60 15.16 3.03 -12.06
CA LEU A 60 14.04 2.99 -11.13
C LEU A 60 14.43 3.47 -9.72
N ASN A 61 15.67 3.22 -9.29
CA ASN A 61 16.16 3.65 -7.98
C ASN A 61 16.10 5.16 -7.75
N ALA A 62 16.17 5.98 -8.82
CA ALA A 62 16.02 7.42 -8.69
C ALA A 62 14.62 7.82 -8.20
N GLU A 63 13.59 6.99 -8.43
CA GLU A 63 12.22 7.19 -7.90
C GLU A 63 12.14 7.01 -6.37
N PHE A 64 13.16 6.42 -5.74
CA PHE A 64 13.24 6.23 -4.28
C PHE A 64 14.05 7.32 -3.57
N VAL A 65 14.65 8.25 -4.33
CA VAL A 65 15.53 9.31 -3.83
C VAL A 65 14.79 10.64 -3.89
N PRO A 66 14.73 11.42 -2.78
CA PRO A 66 14.14 12.75 -2.76
C PRO A 66 14.65 13.66 -3.88
N ALA A 67 13.76 14.42 -4.51
CA ALA A 67 14.13 15.31 -5.63
C ALA A 67 15.24 16.32 -5.26
N GLU A 68 15.23 16.84 -4.03
CA GLU A 68 16.26 17.74 -3.52
C GLU A 68 17.66 17.10 -3.36
N LEU A 69 17.75 15.77 -3.43
CA LEU A 69 18.99 15.00 -3.40
C LEU A 69 19.38 14.45 -4.80
N GLY A 70 18.76 14.97 -5.87
CA GLY A 70 19.04 14.57 -7.26
C GLY A 70 18.22 13.39 -7.76
N GLY A 71 17.25 12.90 -6.98
CA GLY A 71 16.31 11.85 -7.40
C GLY A 71 15.03 12.40 -8.04
N ARG A 72 13.99 11.55 -8.05
CA ARG A 72 12.67 11.83 -8.64
C ARG A 72 11.51 11.71 -7.65
N LEU A 73 11.78 11.39 -6.38
CA LEU A 73 10.77 11.34 -5.33
C LEU A 73 10.38 12.76 -4.89
N ASP A 74 9.40 13.34 -5.57
CA ASP A 74 8.75 14.59 -5.20
C ASP A 74 7.31 14.38 -4.68
N ARG A 75 6.70 13.23 -5.02
CA ARG A 75 5.30 12.90 -4.75
C ARG A 75 5.11 11.42 -4.43
N MET A 76 4.53 11.12 -3.27
CA MET A 76 4.30 9.72 -2.85
C MET A 76 3.23 9.01 -3.69
N ASP A 77 2.19 9.74 -4.11
CA ASP A 77 1.12 9.19 -4.94
C ASP A 77 1.62 8.82 -6.35
N VAL A 78 2.56 9.61 -6.89
CA VAL A 78 3.25 9.31 -8.14
C VAL A 78 4.17 8.09 -8.01
N LEU A 79 4.94 7.97 -6.92
CA LEU A 79 5.76 6.78 -6.67
C LEU A 79 4.91 5.50 -6.70
N GLY A 80 3.74 5.52 -6.04
CA GLY A 80 2.79 4.41 -6.08
C GLY A 80 2.38 4.03 -7.49
N ARG A 81 2.06 5.02 -8.35
CA ARG A 81 1.69 4.80 -9.76
C ARG A 81 2.85 4.24 -10.59
N ILE A 82 4.07 4.76 -10.42
CA ILE A 82 5.27 4.32 -11.13
C ILE A 82 5.59 2.85 -10.86
N LEU A 83 5.28 2.37 -9.66
CA LEU A 83 5.50 0.97 -9.28
C LEU A 83 4.43 0.02 -9.82
N ARG A 84 3.23 0.49 -10.20
CA ARG A 84 2.14 -0.40 -10.65
C ARG A 84 2.52 -1.27 -11.85
N PRO A 85 3.14 -0.77 -12.92
CA PRO A 85 3.60 -1.61 -14.03
C PRO A 85 4.45 -2.79 -13.56
N VAL A 86 5.32 -2.60 -12.57
CA VAL A 86 6.17 -3.66 -12.01
C VAL A 86 5.35 -4.68 -11.23
N PHE A 87 4.46 -4.20 -10.35
CA PHE A 87 3.65 -5.05 -9.47
C PHE A 87 2.52 -5.80 -10.20
N ARG A 88 2.06 -5.31 -11.36
CA ARG A 88 1.19 -6.08 -12.27
C ARG A 88 1.92 -7.32 -12.80
N ARG A 89 3.21 -7.20 -13.10
CA ARG A 89 4.02 -8.31 -13.61
C ARG A 89 4.30 -9.31 -12.51
N ASP A 90 4.96 -8.84 -11.46
CA ASP A 90 5.51 -9.71 -10.45
C ASP A 90 5.79 -8.97 -9.14
N ALA A 91 5.11 -9.40 -8.07
CA ALA A 91 5.38 -8.90 -6.73
C ALA A 91 6.82 -9.23 -6.27
N SER A 92 7.38 -10.37 -6.69
CA SER A 92 8.76 -10.75 -6.36
C SER A 92 9.78 -9.79 -6.97
N LEU A 93 9.62 -9.40 -8.24
CA LEU A 93 10.38 -8.32 -8.86
C LEU A 93 10.15 -6.99 -8.13
N GLY A 94 8.90 -6.61 -7.89
CA GLY A 94 8.54 -5.33 -7.26
C GLY A 94 9.15 -5.12 -5.87
N PHE A 95 9.01 -6.12 -4.98
CA PHE A 95 9.64 -6.09 -3.65
C PHE A 95 11.14 -6.39 -3.72
N GLY A 96 11.52 -7.47 -4.39
CA GLY A 96 12.88 -8.00 -4.42
C GLY A 96 13.88 -7.10 -5.14
N TYR A 97 13.46 -6.28 -6.10
CA TYR A 97 14.33 -5.26 -6.70
C TYR A 97 14.12 -3.91 -6.02
N GLY A 98 12.95 -3.30 -6.23
CA GLY A 98 12.80 -1.85 -6.04
C GLY A 98 12.39 -1.48 -4.62
N LEU A 99 11.21 -1.93 -4.20
CA LEU A 99 10.55 -1.36 -3.03
C LEU A 99 11.31 -1.59 -1.72
N ASN A 100 12.05 -2.69 -1.59
CA ASN A 100 12.86 -2.91 -0.39
C ASN A 100 14.00 -1.89 -0.22
N CYS A 101 14.52 -1.33 -1.32
CA CYS A 101 15.49 -0.23 -1.25
C CYS A 101 14.84 1.04 -0.67
N PHE A 102 13.61 1.36 -1.10
CA PHE A 102 12.83 2.45 -0.50
C PHE A 102 12.54 2.20 0.99
N PHE A 103 12.17 0.97 1.36
CA PHE A 103 11.92 0.61 2.77
C PHE A 103 13.17 0.77 3.64
N ALA A 104 14.35 0.48 3.09
CA ALA A 104 15.61 0.66 3.77
C ALA A 104 16.04 2.13 3.86
N ALA A 105 15.75 2.93 2.83
CA ALA A 105 16.05 4.35 2.83
C ALA A 105 15.08 5.20 3.66
N ALA A 106 13.85 4.73 3.90
CA ALA A 106 12.82 5.49 4.63
C ALA A 106 13.28 6.04 6.00
N PRO A 107 13.94 5.27 6.89
CA PRO A 107 14.52 5.83 8.13
C PRO A 107 15.55 6.94 7.89
N VAL A 108 16.35 6.84 6.83
CA VAL A 108 17.34 7.86 6.44
C VAL A 108 16.63 9.14 5.99
N TRP A 109 15.54 9.01 5.23
CA TRP A 109 14.73 10.16 4.80
C TRP A 109 13.98 10.84 5.95
N THR A 110 13.60 10.08 6.97
CA THR A 110 12.87 10.62 8.12
C THR A 110 13.76 11.30 9.15
N ALA A 111 14.98 10.79 9.41
CA ALA A 111 15.81 11.27 10.51
C ALA A 111 17.32 11.34 10.24
N GLY A 112 17.77 11.04 9.01
CA GLY A 112 19.18 11.15 8.66
C GLY A 112 19.63 12.60 8.56
N ASP A 113 20.88 12.87 8.93
CA ASP A 113 21.51 14.15 8.66
C ASP A 113 21.81 14.32 7.15
N LEU A 114 22.31 15.49 6.75
CA LEU A 114 22.57 15.80 5.34
C LEU A 114 23.59 14.85 4.69
N ASP A 115 24.61 14.42 5.43
CA ASP A 115 25.67 13.55 4.89
C ASP A 115 25.17 12.10 4.75
N GLN A 116 24.41 11.61 5.73
CA GLN A 116 23.74 10.31 5.68
C GLN A 116 22.72 10.27 4.53
N ARG A 117 21.93 11.33 4.35
CA ARG A 117 20.97 11.46 3.26
C ARG A 117 21.66 11.49 1.89
N ARG A 118 22.75 12.24 1.75
CA ARG A 118 23.58 12.24 0.53
C ARG A 118 24.22 10.89 0.26
N LYS A 119 24.70 10.20 1.30
CA LYS A 119 25.26 8.85 1.19
C LYS A 119 24.23 7.85 0.66
N ALA A 120 23.04 7.82 1.24
CA ALA A 120 21.95 6.96 0.77
C ALA A 120 21.49 7.32 -0.65
N ALA A 121 21.38 8.61 -0.97
CA ALA A 121 21.02 9.07 -2.31
C ALA A 121 22.05 8.62 -3.35
N ARG A 122 23.34 8.81 -3.09
CA ARG A 122 24.43 8.37 -3.96
C ARG A 122 24.37 6.87 -4.22
N LEU A 123 24.24 6.05 -3.16
CA LEU A 123 24.15 4.60 -3.31
C LEU A 123 23.02 4.20 -4.27
N LEU A 124 21.81 4.76 -4.09
CA LEU A 124 20.65 4.44 -4.92
C LEU A 124 20.81 4.95 -6.37
N LEU A 125 21.31 6.17 -6.55
CA LEU A 125 21.54 6.77 -7.87
C LEU A 125 22.63 6.04 -8.66
N ASP A 126 23.63 5.48 -7.98
CA ASP A 126 24.68 4.66 -8.59
C ASP A 126 24.20 3.22 -8.91
N GLY A 127 22.90 2.93 -8.75
CA GLY A 127 22.33 1.58 -8.97
C GLY A 127 22.64 0.58 -7.84
N ARG A 128 23.31 1.00 -6.76
CA ARG A 128 23.60 0.15 -5.61
C ARG A 128 22.34 0.00 -4.74
N ARG A 129 22.31 -1.06 -3.93
CA ARG A 129 21.17 -1.40 -3.10
C ARG A 129 21.41 -1.09 -1.64
N ILE A 130 20.33 -0.75 -0.93
CA ILE A 130 20.30 -0.59 0.51
C ILE A 130 19.36 -1.67 1.07
N ALA A 131 19.85 -2.47 2.02
CA ALA A 131 19.05 -3.44 2.74
C ALA A 131 18.76 -2.95 4.16
N VAL A 132 17.67 -3.44 4.76
CA VAL A 132 17.28 -3.09 6.12
C VAL A 132 17.13 -4.31 7.01
N ALA A 133 17.89 -4.33 8.10
CA ALA A 133 17.80 -5.31 9.15
C ALA A 133 16.95 -4.75 10.29
N ARG A 134 15.64 -5.05 10.28
CA ARG A 134 14.72 -4.62 11.35
C ARG A 134 14.59 -5.67 12.46
N HIS A 135 14.30 -5.19 13.66
CA HIS A 135 13.77 -6.02 14.73
C HIS A 135 12.33 -6.46 14.39
N GLU A 136 11.93 -7.68 14.75
CA GLU A 136 10.52 -8.07 14.73
C GLU A 136 9.92 -7.65 16.07
N VAL A 137 9.09 -6.60 16.10
CA VAL A 137 8.35 -6.24 17.32
C VAL A 137 7.15 -7.19 17.41
N ALA A 138 7.41 -8.39 17.89
CA ALA A 138 6.36 -9.26 18.37
C ALA A 138 6.27 -9.10 19.88
N HIS A 139 5.20 -8.45 20.34
CA HIS A 139 4.75 -8.51 21.72
C HIS A 139 4.66 -9.99 22.16
N GLY A 140 5.68 -10.49 22.85
CA GLY A 140 5.65 -11.76 23.56
C GLY A 140 6.15 -13.02 22.82
N ASN A 141 6.75 -12.93 21.63
CA ASN A 141 7.45 -14.08 21.05
C ASN A 141 8.93 -14.05 21.40
N ASP A 142 9.32 -14.94 22.31
CA ASP A 142 10.65 -15.10 22.91
C ASP A 142 11.70 -15.69 21.94
N PHE A 143 11.67 -15.29 20.67
CA PHE A 143 12.67 -15.66 19.65
C PHE A 143 13.74 -14.56 19.50
N VAL A 144 14.26 -14.03 20.63
CA VAL A 144 15.31 -12.99 20.68
C VAL A 144 16.73 -13.59 20.45
N ARG A 145 16.88 -14.51 19.49
CA ARG A 145 18.19 -15.08 19.12
C ARG A 145 18.80 -14.47 17.85
N ASP A 146 17.99 -13.82 17.01
CA ASP A 146 18.39 -13.18 15.75
C ASP A 146 18.21 -11.65 15.82
N GLU A 147 19.03 -10.97 16.62
CA GLU A 147 19.06 -9.52 16.73
C GLU A 147 20.50 -8.97 16.72
N PHE A 148 20.65 -7.73 16.26
CA PHE A 148 21.88 -6.96 16.38
C PHE A 148 21.92 -6.20 17.70
N THR A 149 23.08 -6.14 18.35
CA THR A 149 23.33 -5.38 19.57
C THR A 149 24.36 -4.28 19.32
N LEU A 150 24.28 -3.22 20.12
CA LEU A 150 25.23 -2.12 20.15
C LEU A 150 25.78 -1.92 21.56
N THR A 151 27.09 -1.97 21.68
CA THR A 151 27.82 -1.70 22.92
C THR A 151 28.76 -0.52 22.74
N ASP A 152 28.84 0.36 23.72
CA ASP A 152 29.78 1.49 23.68
C ASP A 152 31.23 1.00 23.77
N VAL A 153 32.12 1.58 22.95
CA VAL A 153 33.56 1.37 23.07
C VAL A 153 34.28 2.68 23.42
N PRO A 154 35.43 2.62 24.11
CA PRO A 154 36.23 3.81 24.41
C PRO A 154 36.56 4.60 23.13
N GLY A 155 36.48 5.93 23.20
CA GLY A 155 36.74 6.82 22.05
C GLY A 155 35.52 7.17 21.20
N GLY A 156 34.30 6.82 21.63
CA GLY A 156 33.05 7.26 20.98
C GLY A 156 32.62 6.42 19.78
N GLY A 157 33.24 5.26 19.57
CA GLY A 157 32.77 4.24 18.64
C GLY A 157 31.70 3.33 19.26
N LEU A 158 31.10 2.49 18.43
CA LEU A 158 30.08 1.51 18.80
C LEU A 158 30.51 0.13 18.31
N LEU A 159 30.45 -0.88 19.17
CA LEU A 159 30.62 -2.27 18.79
C LEU A 159 29.27 -2.84 18.33
N LEU A 160 29.17 -3.20 17.06
CA LEU A 160 28.01 -3.86 16.46
C LEU A 160 28.27 -5.37 16.37
N ASP A 161 27.38 -6.16 16.96
CA ASP A 161 27.42 -7.62 16.89
C ASP A 161 26.02 -8.19 16.65
N GLY A 162 25.93 -9.34 15.99
CA GLY A 162 24.71 -10.12 15.89
C GLY A 162 24.40 -10.60 14.48
N SER A 163 23.19 -11.12 14.30
CA SER A 163 22.77 -11.63 13.00
C SER A 163 21.27 -11.57 12.79
N LYS A 164 20.87 -11.53 11.52
CA LYS A 164 19.48 -11.69 11.09
C LYS A 164 19.43 -12.75 9.99
N SER A 165 18.51 -13.70 10.12
CA SER A 165 18.38 -14.80 9.17
C SER A 165 17.60 -14.44 7.90
N ALA A 166 16.79 -13.38 7.91
CA ALA A 166 15.97 -12.97 6.77
C ALA A 166 15.99 -11.44 6.57
N ILE A 167 16.70 -11.00 5.54
CA ILE A 167 16.82 -9.63 5.06
C ILE A 167 16.72 -9.69 3.54
N ALA A 168 15.82 -8.89 2.96
CA ALA A 168 15.72 -8.78 1.52
C ALA A 168 16.98 -8.12 0.93
N ASN A 169 17.55 -8.74 -0.12
CA ASN A 169 18.78 -8.31 -0.78
C ASN A 169 20.03 -8.26 0.11
N ALA A 170 20.10 -9.03 1.19
CA ALA A 170 21.21 -8.98 2.15
C ALA A 170 22.59 -9.11 1.47
N SER A 171 22.74 -10.15 0.65
CA SER A 171 23.98 -10.46 -0.07
C SER A 171 24.30 -9.51 -1.22
N ARG A 172 23.32 -8.69 -1.63
CA ARG A 172 23.37 -7.81 -2.80
C ARG A 172 23.46 -6.33 -2.41
N ALA A 173 23.35 -6.03 -1.13
CA ALA A 173 23.30 -4.67 -0.62
C ALA A 173 24.69 -4.14 -0.28
N THR A 174 24.97 -2.93 -0.74
CA THR A 174 26.13 -2.15 -0.33
C THR A 174 25.79 -1.32 0.90
N GLY A 175 24.62 -0.67 0.91
CA GLY A 175 24.14 0.06 2.08
C GLY A 175 23.39 -0.84 3.04
N LEU A 176 23.60 -0.66 4.35
CA LEU A 176 22.88 -1.38 5.39
C LEU A 176 22.24 -0.41 6.37
N VAL A 177 20.94 -0.54 6.57
CA VAL A 177 20.22 0.12 7.67
C VAL A 177 19.91 -0.90 8.75
N VAL A 178 20.58 -0.79 9.89
CA VAL A 178 20.55 -1.81 10.95
C VAL A 178 19.88 -1.26 12.19
N PHE A 179 18.78 -1.89 12.60
CA PHE A 179 18.15 -1.64 13.90
C PHE A 179 18.81 -2.57 14.91
N ALA A 180 19.48 -1.99 15.90
CA ALA A 180 20.23 -2.74 16.88
C ALA A 180 19.86 -2.31 18.30
N ARG A 181 19.80 -3.28 19.22
CA ARG A 181 19.52 -3.06 20.62
C ARG A 181 20.74 -2.49 21.32
N THR A 182 20.62 -1.29 21.87
CA THR A 182 21.67 -0.68 22.69
C THR A 182 21.73 -1.35 24.06
N GLU A 183 22.90 -1.84 24.45
CA GLU A 183 23.11 -2.43 25.77
C GLU A 183 22.95 -1.40 26.90
N GLY A 184 22.40 -1.84 28.04
CA GLY A 184 22.17 -0.97 29.20
C GLY A 184 21.02 0.03 29.06
N ALA A 185 20.31 0.06 27.93
CA ALA A 185 19.20 0.98 27.71
C ALA A 185 17.90 0.57 28.44
N GLU A 186 17.18 1.56 28.97
CA GLU A 186 15.88 1.38 29.64
C GLU A 186 14.78 0.90 28.68
N ARG A 187 13.74 0.25 29.23
CA ARG A 187 12.57 -0.20 28.45
C ARG A 187 11.92 0.99 27.73
N GLY A 188 11.99 1.01 26.40
CA GLY A 188 11.40 2.04 25.55
C GLY A 188 12.42 2.90 24.78
N ARG A 189 13.69 2.91 25.19
CA ARG A 189 14.82 3.53 24.46
C ARG A 189 15.88 2.51 24.05
N SER A 190 15.44 1.28 23.82
CA SER A 190 16.32 0.11 23.74
C SER A 190 17.03 -0.04 22.40
N HIS A 191 16.68 0.71 21.36
CA HIS A 191 17.17 0.48 20.01
C HIS A 191 17.73 1.75 19.38
N SER A 192 18.80 1.61 18.62
CA SER A 192 19.33 2.64 17.73
C SER A 192 19.33 2.14 16.29
N VAL A 193 19.34 3.06 15.33
CA VAL A 193 19.38 2.72 13.91
C VAL A 193 20.70 3.20 13.34
N LEU A 194 21.37 2.37 12.57
CA LEU A 194 22.63 2.69 11.92
C LEU A 194 22.47 2.75 10.41
N LEU A 195 23.16 3.66 9.74
CA LEU A 195 23.45 3.62 8.31
C LEU A 195 24.92 3.25 8.12
N LEU A 196 25.16 2.09 7.50
CA LEU A 196 26.49 1.56 7.24
C LEU A 196 26.71 1.39 5.74
N ASP A 197 27.98 1.49 5.33
CA ASP A 197 28.42 1.06 4.01
C ASP A 197 29.25 -0.20 4.18
N ARG A 198 28.80 -1.29 3.54
CA ARG A 198 29.44 -2.59 3.62
C ARG A 198 30.88 -2.55 3.11
N ASP A 199 31.20 -1.66 2.16
CA ASP A 199 32.55 -1.51 1.62
C ASP A 199 33.51 -0.85 2.64
N GLU A 200 32.97 -0.14 3.65
CA GLU A 200 33.73 0.47 4.74
C GLU A 200 33.92 -0.48 5.94
N LEU A 201 33.23 -1.62 5.97
CA LEU A 201 33.32 -2.60 7.05
C LEU A 201 34.44 -3.62 6.77
N PRO A 202 35.16 -4.12 7.79
CA PRO A 202 36.13 -5.20 7.61
C PRO A 202 35.47 -6.46 7.06
N ALA A 203 35.98 -6.97 5.93
CA ALA A 203 35.38 -8.09 5.22
C ALA A 203 35.33 -9.40 6.03
N ASP A 204 36.25 -9.60 6.97
CA ASP A 204 36.29 -10.74 7.89
C ASP A 204 35.20 -10.68 8.98
N ARG A 205 34.55 -9.53 9.15
CA ARG A 205 33.51 -9.30 10.16
C ARG A 205 32.09 -9.32 9.61
N VAL A 206 31.92 -9.39 8.29
CA VAL A 206 30.61 -9.42 7.64
C VAL A 206 30.44 -10.73 6.88
N GLU A 207 29.42 -11.51 7.24
CA GLU A 207 29.15 -12.82 6.67
C GLU A 207 27.71 -12.87 6.11
N ASP A 208 27.57 -13.23 4.83
CA ASP A 208 26.27 -13.55 4.25
C ASP A 208 25.83 -14.95 4.68
N LEU A 209 24.62 -15.05 5.22
CA LEU A 209 24.00 -16.32 5.58
C LEU A 209 23.20 -16.88 4.42
N ALA A 210 22.94 -18.18 4.47
CA ALA A 210 22.21 -18.90 3.43
C ALA A 210 20.85 -18.25 3.12
N ARG A 211 20.51 -18.21 1.83
CA ARG A 211 19.20 -17.76 1.34
C ARG A 211 18.09 -18.63 1.93
N ARG A 212 17.00 -17.99 2.36
CA ARG A 212 15.79 -18.66 2.82
C ARG A 212 14.84 -18.93 1.67
N THR A 213 14.28 -20.13 1.64
CA THR A 213 13.18 -20.50 0.74
C THR A 213 11.84 -20.14 1.37
N THR A 214 10.96 -19.51 0.61
CA THR A 214 9.62 -19.09 1.02
C THR A 214 8.56 -19.75 0.15
N THR A 215 7.32 -19.87 0.64
CA THR A 215 6.20 -20.50 -0.10
C THR A 215 5.70 -19.61 -1.25
N GLY A 216 5.60 -18.31 -1.01
CA GLY A 216 5.52 -17.27 -2.03
C GLY A 216 6.82 -16.50 -2.13
N MET A 217 6.92 -15.57 -3.06
CA MET A 217 8.09 -14.71 -3.26
C MET A 217 9.37 -15.47 -3.64
N ARG A 218 9.23 -16.60 -4.35
CA ARG A 218 10.34 -17.54 -4.61
C ARG A 218 11.42 -16.94 -5.52
N SER A 219 11.04 -15.99 -6.37
CA SER A 219 11.96 -15.26 -7.24
C SER A 219 12.51 -13.96 -6.62
N ALA A 220 12.32 -13.74 -5.31
CA ALA A 220 12.99 -12.68 -4.55
C ALA A 220 14.16 -13.22 -3.71
N GLU A 221 15.17 -12.39 -3.46
CA GLU A 221 16.30 -12.72 -2.59
C GLU A 221 15.98 -12.33 -1.14
N PHE A 222 15.96 -13.34 -0.27
CA PHE A 222 15.92 -13.19 1.19
C PHE A 222 17.09 -13.97 1.77
N GLY A 223 18.20 -13.27 2.01
CA GLY A 223 19.39 -13.81 2.67
C GLY A 223 19.40 -13.52 4.16
N GLY A 224 20.42 -14.00 4.86
CA GLY A 224 20.73 -13.48 6.20
C GLY A 224 22.06 -12.74 6.21
N LEU A 225 22.31 -12.01 7.28
CA LEU A 225 23.54 -11.25 7.50
C LEU A 225 24.01 -11.47 8.93
N ARG A 226 25.31 -11.67 9.11
CA ARG A 226 25.98 -11.65 10.42
C ARG A 226 27.09 -10.60 10.41
N ILE A 227 27.14 -9.81 11.48
CA ILE A 227 28.21 -8.86 11.75
C ILE A 227 28.83 -9.27 13.09
N ARG A 228 30.15 -9.47 13.13
CA ARG A 228 30.85 -9.96 14.32
C ARG A 228 31.78 -8.89 14.88
N GLU A 229 31.45 -8.39 16.07
CA GLU A 229 32.29 -7.45 16.84
C GLU A 229 32.89 -6.33 15.98
N CYS A 230 32.06 -5.67 15.17
CA CYS A 230 32.51 -4.64 14.24
C CYS A 230 32.42 -3.25 14.89
N VAL A 231 33.54 -2.53 15.00
CA VAL A 231 33.53 -1.16 15.51
C VAL A 231 33.07 -0.20 14.41
N VAL A 232 32.00 0.54 14.67
CA VAL A 232 31.43 1.55 13.77
C VAL A 232 31.45 2.93 14.44
N PRO A 233 31.58 4.03 13.68
CA PRO A 233 31.63 5.37 14.26
C PRO A 233 30.26 5.79 14.81
N GLY A 234 30.23 6.66 15.82
CA GLY A 234 28.99 7.25 16.33
C GLY A 234 28.19 8.02 15.28
N SER A 235 28.84 8.55 14.24
CA SER A 235 28.19 9.19 13.09
C SER A 235 27.37 8.24 12.20
N ALA A 236 27.49 6.92 12.40
CA ALA A 236 26.62 5.95 11.73
C ALA A 236 25.19 5.97 12.29
N VAL A 237 24.95 6.52 13.48
CA VAL A 237 23.63 6.57 14.10
C VAL A 237 22.70 7.52 13.34
N LEU A 238 21.54 7.02 12.90
CA LEU A 238 20.45 7.81 12.33
C LEU A 238 19.61 8.41 13.45
N GLY A 239 19.40 9.72 13.42
CA GLY A 239 18.69 10.43 14.48
C GLY A 239 19.43 10.35 15.82
N ALA A 240 18.69 10.13 16.90
CA ALA A 240 19.26 10.05 18.25
C ALA A 240 19.38 8.59 18.74
N ARG A 241 20.40 8.35 19.57
CA ARG A 241 20.61 7.04 20.22
C ARG A 241 19.40 6.69 21.10
N GLY A 242 18.95 5.46 20.99
CA GLY A 242 17.79 4.94 21.73
C GLY A 242 16.42 5.22 21.09
N ASP A 243 16.35 6.07 20.07
CA ASP A 243 15.07 6.47 19.45
C ASP A 243 14.68 5.57 18.27
N GLY A 244 15.36 4.44 18.08
CA GLY A 244 15.17 3.55 16.94
C GLY A 244 13.78 2.92 16.87
N TYR A 245 13.10 2.72 18.00
CA TYR A 245 11.71 2.27 18.01
C TYR A 245 10.77 3.34 17.44
N GLU A 246 10.91 4.59 17.89
CA GLU A 246 10.13 5.71 17.37
C GLU A 246 10.39 5.96 15.89
N LEU A 247 11.67 5.92 15.48
CA LEU A 247 12.07 6.06 14.08
C LEU A 247 11.50 4.93 13.21
N SER A 248 11.48 3.68 13.70
CA SER A 248 10.83 2.55 13.03
C SER A 248 9.35 2.85 12.77
N LEU A 249 8.63 3.30 13.80
CA LEU A 249 7.20 3.60 13.68
C LEU A 249 6.95 4.76 12.71
N ARG A 250 7.69 5.87 12.82
CA ARG A 250 7.52 7.06 11.97
C ARG A 250 7.83 6.77 10.50
N SER A 251 8.99 6.17 10.21
CA SER A 251 9.36 5.78 8.85
C SER A 251 8.43 4.73 8.25
N SER A 252 7.83 3.87 9.09
CA SER A 252 6.83 2.89 8.64
C SER A 252 5.54 3.52 8.12
N LEU A 253 5.21 4.77 8.50
CA LEU A 253 4.04 5.46 7.97
C LEU A 253 4.15 5.71 6.46
N LEU A 254 5.36 6.05 5.99
CA LEU A 254 5.67 6.21 4.57
C LEU A 254 5.40 4.90 3.81
N ILE A 255 5.91 3.80 4.36
CA ILE A 255 5.79 2.45 3.81
C ILE A 255 4.32 1.99 3.78
N ARG A 256 3.62 2.15 4.91
CA ARG A 256 2.23 1.75 5.08
C ARG A 256 1.28 2.54 4.18
N GLY A 257 1.55 3.82 3.96
CA GLY A 257 0.80 4.64 3.01
C GLY A 257 0.98 4.19 1.56
N LEU A 258 2.20 3.78 1.19
CA LEU A 258 2.55 3.41 -0.18
C LEU A 258 2.07 1.99 -0.56
N ILE A 259 2.20 1.00 0.32
CA ILE A 259 1.89 -0.42 0.02
C ILE A 259 0.49 -0.60 -0.63
N PRO A 260 -0.60 -0.04 -0.11
CA PRO A 260 -1.92 -0.19 -0.73
C PRO A 260 -1.95 0.21 -2.21
N SER A 261 -1.20 1.26 -2.59
CA SER A 261 -1.17 1.81 -3.96
C SER A 261 -0.56 0.87 -5.01
N ILE A 262 0.25 -0.10 -4.57
CA ILE A 262 0.98 -1.03 -5.44
C ILE A 262 0.41 -2.45 -5.39
N VAL A 263 -0.14 -2.86 -4.24
CA VAL A 263 -0.70 -4.21 -4.06
C VAL A 263 -1.91 -4.45 -4.93
N LEU A 264 -2.73 -3.41 -5.10
CA LEU A 264 -3.88 -3.45 -6.00
C LEU A 264 -3.48 -3.80 -7.44
N ALA A 265 -2.24 -3.51 -7.85
CA ALA A 265 -1.77 -3.79 -9.20
C ALA A 265 -1.58 -5.29 -9.47
N GLY A 266 -1.11 -6.05 -8.46
CA GLY A 266 -1.07 -7.51 -8.57
C GLY A 266 -2.48 -8.12 -8.56
N ALA A 267 -3.37 -7.60 -7.71
CA ALA A 267 -4.76 -8.03 -7.67
C ALA A 267 -5.57 -7.66 -8.94
N ASP A 268 -5.22 -6.56 -9.62
CA ASP A 268 -5.74 -6.20 -10.95
C ASP A 268 -5.46 -7.30 -11.98
N THR A 269 -4.24 -7.84 -11.97
CA THR A 269 -3.86 -8.92 -12.89
C THR A 269 -4.59 -10.23 -12.57
N ALA A 270 -4.80 -10.54 -11.30
CA ALA A 270 -5.63 -11.66 -10.87
C ALA A 270 -7.09 -11.52 -11.33
N LEU A 271 -7.69 -10.34 -11.09
CA LEU A 271 -9.06 -10.05 -11.54
C LEU A 271 -9.19 -10.11 -13.05
N ARG A 272 -8.19 -9.64 -13.79
CA ARG A 272 -8.16 -9.74 -15.26
C ARG A 272 -8.14 -11.19 -15.72
N THR A 273 -7.38 -12.04 -15.04
CA THR A 273 -7.33 -13.49 -15.33
C THR A 273 -8.71 -14.12 -15.15
N VAL A 274 -9.40 -13.81 -14.05
CA VAL A 274 -10.75 -14.34 -13.78
C VAL A 274 -11.80 -13.73 -14.72
N ALA A 275 -11.69 -12.45 -15.04
CA ALA A 275 -12.59 -11.79 -15.99
C ALA A 275 -12.47 -12.41 -17.39
N ARG A 276 -11.24 -12.71 -17.86
CA ARG A 276 -11.01 -13.43 -19.13
C ARG A 276 -11.63 -14.82 -19.12
N PHE A 277 -11.49 -15.55 -18.02
CA PHE A 277 -12.15 -16.83 -17.83
C PHE A 277 -13.68 -16.68 -17.91
N ALA A 278 -14.23 -15.66 -17.26
CA ALA A 278 -15.67 -15.45 -17.18
C ALA A 278 -16.32 -15.04 -18.50
N VAL A 279 -15.64 -14.21 -19.31
CA VAL A 279 -16.16 -13.74 -20.61
C VAL A 279 -15.95 -14.76 -21.74
N ARG A 280 -15.09 -15.76 -21.55
CA ARG A 280 -14.82 -16.79 -22.56
C ARG A 280 -16.09 -17.62 -22.84
N PRO A 281 -16.45 -17.86 -24.11
CA PRO A 281 -17.53 -18.77 -24.44
C PRO A 281 -17.27 -20.18 -23.91
N ARG A 282 -18.26 -20.78 -23.24
CA ARG A 282 -18.20 -22.18 -22.81
C ARG A 282 -18.53 -23.11 -23.98
N ALA A 283 -18.12 -24.38 -23.86
CA ALA A 283 -18.39 -25.41 -24.87
C ALA A 283 -19.90 -25.66 -25.11
N ASP A 284 -20.75 -25.33 -24.14
CA ASP A 284 -22.21 -25.42 -24.22
C ASP A 284 -22.88 -24.14 -24.74
N GLY A 285 -22.08 -23.15 -25.20
CA GLY A 285 -22.57 -21.88 -25.75
C GLY A 285 -23.04 -20.85 -24.71
N ARG A 286 -23.02 -21.17 -23.41
CA ARG A 286 -23.37 -20.24 -22.32
C ARG A 286 -22.16 -19.41 -21.88
N SER A 287 -22.41 -18.29 -21.21
CA SER A 287 -21.37 -17.50 -20.58
C SER A 287 -21.28 -17.83 -19.10
N SER A 288 -20.07 -17.85 -18.52
CA SER A 288 -19.94 -17.89 -17.06
C SER A 288 -20.54 -16.62 -16.42
N LEU A 289 -20.63 -15.51 -17.18
CA LEU A 289 -21.35 -14.32 -16.77
C LEU A 289 -22.86 -14.51 -16.62
N ASP A 290 -23.47 -15.61 -17.09
CA ASP A 290 -24.91 -15.88 -16.87
C ASP A 290 -25.18 -16.22 -15.39
N VAL A 291 -24.16 -16.70 -14.66
CA VAL A 291 -24.24 -17.04 -13.25
C VAL A 291 -24.08 -15.79 -12.38
N GLN A 292 -25.08 -15.50 -11.53
CA GLN A 292 -25.06 -14.32 -10.66
C GLN A 292 -23.82 -14.29 -9.75
N MET A 293 -23.42 -15.42 -9.18
CA MET A 293 -22.23 -15.51 -8.32
C MET A 293 -20.96 -15.05 -9.05
N VAL A 294 -20.79 -15.38 -10.34
CA VAL A 294 -19.62 -14.96 -11.12
C VAL A 294 -19.63 -13.44 -11.33
N ARG A 295 -20.80 -12.87 -11.65
CA ARG A 295 -20.96 -11.40 -11.74
C ARG A 295 -20.63 -10.73 -10.40
N ASP A 296 -21.09 -11.30 -9.29
CA ASP A 296 -20.88 -10.76 -7.95
C ASP A 296 -19.40 -10.73 -7.57
N VAL A 297 -18.63 -11.76 -7.94
CA VAL A 297 -17.18 -11.83 -7.72
C VAL A 297 -16.43 -10.80 -8.57
N LEU A 298 -16.77 -10.67 -9.87
CA LEU A 298 -16.11 -9.69 -10.74
C LEU A 298 -16.40 -8.25 -10.32
N THR A 299 -17.67 -7.92 -10.10
CA THR A 299 -18.11 -6.61 -9.61
C THR A 299 -17.50 -6.33 -8.24
N GLY A 300 -17.48 -7.34 -7.35
CA GLY A 300 -16.90 -7.23 -6.01
C GLY A 300 -15.40 -6.96 -6.02
N GLY A 301 -14.63 -7.74 -6.77
CA GLY A 301 -13.19 -7.56 -6.92
C GLY A 301 -12.85 -6.20 -7.51
N PHE A 302 -13.60 -5.73 -8.53
CA PHE A 302 -13.37 -4.41 -9.10
C PHE A 302 -13.63 -3.28 -8.10
N LEU A 303 -14.74 -3.36 -7.35
CA LEU A 303 -15.06 -2.37 -6.30
C LEU A 303 -14.05 -2.38 -5.16
N ASP A 304 -13.56 -3.56 -4.76
CA ASP A 304 -12.55 -3.68 -3.71
C ASP A 304 -11.20 -3.08 -4.17
N LEU A 305 -10.82 -3.20 -5.46
CA LEU A 305 -9.66 -2.50 -6.03
C LEU A 305 -9.83 -0.97 -6.02
N LEU A 306 -10.99 -0.45 -6.43
CA LEU A 306 -11.26 0.99 -6.41
C LEU A 306 -11.25 1.55 -4.99
N LEU A 307 -11.81 0.83 -4.03
CA LEU A 307 -11.79 1.19 -2.62
C LEU A 307 -10.35 1.25 -2.08
N ILE A 308 -9.55 0.22 -2.37
CA ILE A 308 -8.13 0.20 -1.98
C ILE A 308 -7.40 1.39 -2.59
N ASP A 309 -7.65 1.70 -3.86
CA ASP A 309 -6.99 2.82 -4.54
C ASP A 309 -7.43 4.18 -3.96
N CYS A 310 -8.70 4.34 -3.57
CA CYS A 310 -9.16 5.55 -2.87
C CYS A 310 -8.43 5.75 -1.55
N LEU A 311 -8.28 4.68 -0.74
CA LEU A 311 -7.51 4.74 0.51
C LEU A 311 -6.02 5.00 0.27
N ALA A 312 -5.45 4.37 -0.74
CA ALA A 312 -4.05 4.55 -1.12
C ALA A 312 -3.79 5.99 -1.58
N LEU A 313 -4.67 6.54 -2.41
CA LEU A 313 -4.63 7.92 -2.87
C LEU A 313 -4.65 8.88 -1.69
N VAL A 314 -5.61 8.70 -0.78
CA VAL A 314 -5.73 9.55 0.41
C VAL A 314 -4.50 9.43 1.31
N ALA A 315 -4.02 8.22 1.60
CA ALA A 315 -2.85 8.02 2.45
C ALA A 315 -1.57 8.62 1.83
N THR A 316 -1.33 8.39 0.55
CA THR A 316 -0.13 8.93 -0.13
C THR A 316 -0.17 10.45 -0.26
N ARG A 317 -1.33 11.05 -0.54
CA ARG A 317 -1.50 12.51 -0.64
C ARG A 317 -1.57 13.20 0.72
N ALA A 318 -2.00 12.51 1.77
CA ALA A 318 -1.97 13.01 3.14
C ALA A 318 -0.54 13.30 3.63
N LEU A 319 0.49 12.62 3.12
CA LEU A 319 1.89 12.99 3.44
C LEU A 319 2.25 14.43 3.05
N HIS A 320 1.55 14.98 2.06
CA HIS A 320 1.76 16.34 1.59
C HIS A 320 0.81 17.33 2.27
N LEU A 321 -0.45 16.93 2.45
CA LEU A 321 -1.53 17.85 2.84
C LEU A 321 -1.89 17.76 4.33
N LEU A 322 -1.73 16.59 4.93
CA LEU A 322 -2.18 16.21 6.27
C LEU A 322 -1.13 15.34 6.99
N PRO A 323 0.17 15.72 7.02
CA PRO A 323 1.24 14.85 7.51
C PRO A 323 1.05 14.48 8.99
N ARG A 324 0.37 15.34 9.77
CA ARG A 324 0.05 15.10 11.17
C ARG A 324 -1.00 13.99 11.36
N GLN A 325 -1.92 13.80 10.41
CA GLN A 325 -2.97 12.77 10.48
C GLN A 325 -2.57 11.45 9.78
N MET A 326 -1.37 11.41 9.19
CA MET A 326 -0.88 10.26 8.40
C MET A 326 -0.91 8.94 9.17
N SER A 327 -0.69 8.95 10.48
CA SER A 327 -0.67 7.73 11.31
C SER A 327 -1.95 6.90 11.15
N ALA A 328 -3.12 7.54 11.29
CA ALA A 328 -4.41 6.86 11.16
C ALA A 328 -4.65 6.39 9.71
N TYR A 329 -4.37 7.24 8.72
CA TYR A 329 -4.67 6.96 7.31
C TYR A 329 -3.78 5.87 6.72
N ALA A 330 -2.47 5.95 6.97
CA ALA A 330 -1.52 4.93 6.54
C ALA A 330 -1.83 3.57 7.18
N ALA A 331 -2.15 3.56 8.48
CA ALA A 331 -2.46 2.34 9.19
C ALA A 331 -3.78 1.72 8.73
N ALA A 332 -4.83 2.53 8.50
CA ALA A 332 -6.11 2.06 8.00
C ALA A 332 -5.99 1.47 6.58
N ALA A 333 -5.30 2.17 5.67
CA ALA A 333 -5.09 1.70 4.31
C ALA A 333 -4.24 0.40 4.30
N ALA A 334 -3.15 0.37 5.06
CA ALA A 334 -2.30 -0.82 5.16
C ALA A 334 -2.98 -2.01 5.87
N TYR A 335 -3.99 -1.76 6.70
CA TYR A 335 -4.77 -2.78 7.39
C TYR A 335 -5.83 -3.37 6.45
N LEU A 336 -6.62 -2.51 5.81
CA LEU A 336 -7.76 -2.95 5.04
C LEU A 336 -7.38 -3.54 3.68
N ALA A 337 -6.39 -2.96 2.99
CA ALA A 337 -6.07 -3.38 1.63
C ALA A 337 -5.63 -4.84 1.50
N PRO A 338 -4.67 -5.36 2.31
CA PRO A 338 -4.28 -6.77 2.20
C PRO A 338 -5.42 -7.73 2.57
N LYS A 339 -6.30 -7.35 3.52
CA LYS A 339 -7.47 -8.13 3.91
C LYS A 339 -8.46 -8.27 2.75
N LEU A 340 -8.80 -7.15 2.10
CA LEU A 340 -9.70 -7.15 0.94
C LEU A 340 -9.12 -7.91 -0.25
N VAL A 341 -7.81 -7.79 -0.49
CA VAL A 341 -7.13 -8.56 -1.55
C VAL A 341 -7.18 -10.05 -1.25
N ALA A 342 -6.87 -10.49 -0.03
CA ALA A 342 -6.93 -11.90 0.32
C ALA A 342 -8.33 -12.50 0.13
N GLU A 343 -9.36 -11.80 0.63
CA GLU A 343 -10.76 -12.20 0.45
C GLU A 343 -11.16 -12.24 -1.04
N SER A 344 -10.78 -11.21 -1.82
CA SER A 344 -11.06 -11.17 -3.25
C SER A 344 -10.35 -12.31 -4.01
N MET A 345 -9.11 -12.64 -3.64
CA MET A 345 -8.37 -13.75 -4.23
C MET A 345 -9.04 -15.10 -3.96
N ASP A 346 -9.60 -15.29 -2.77
CA ASP A 346 -10.33 -16.53 -2.45
C ASP A 346 -11.68 -16.61 -3.18
N GLU A 347 -12.43 -15.51 -3.28
CA GLU A 347 -13.65 -15.42 -4.10
C GLU A 347 -13.35 -15.71 -5.59
N MET A 348 -12.27 -15.14 -6.12
CA MET A 348 -11.81 -15.37 -7.49
C MET A 348 -11.34 -16.81 -7.73
N ALA A 349 -10.64 -17.42 -6.78
CA ALA A 349 -10.23 -18.82 -6.86
C ALA A 349 -11.44 -19.76 -6.94
N ALA A 350 -12.52 -19.45 -6.22
CA ALA A 350 -13.76 -20.22 -6.29
C ALA A 350 -14.42 -20.15 -7.68
N VAL A 351 -14.26 -19.04 -8.42
CA VAL A 351 -14.74 -18.93 -9.81
C VAL A 351 -13.89 -19.76 -10.78
N LEU A 352 -12.57 -19.77 -10.60
CA LEU A 352 -11.66 -20.55 -11.44
C LEU A 352 -11.74 -22.07 -11.19
N GLY A 353 -12.09 -22.50 -9.97
CA GLY A 353 -12.17 -23.92 -9.63
C GLY A 353 -10.79 -24.59 -9.67
N GLU A 354 -10.67 -25.72 -10.38
CA GLU A 354 -9.42 -26.48 -10.51
C GLU A 354 -8.28 -25.68 -11.16
N GLU A 355 -8.63 -24.75 -12.07
CA GLU A 355 -7.69 -23.85 -12.74
C GLU A 355 -6.94 -22.94 -11.76
N SER A 356 -7.46 -22.74 -10.54
CA SER A 356 -6.76 -21.96 -9.50
C SER A 356 -5.52 -22.66 -8.93
N PHE A 357 -5.33 -23.95 -9.22
CA PHE A 357 -4.20 -24.75 -8.75
C PHE A 357 -3.12 -24.97 -9.80
N THR A 358 -3.33 -24.55 -11.06
CA THR A 358 -2.32 -24.70 -12.12
C THR A 358 -1.12 -23.80 -11.84
N GLU A 359 0.10 -24.30 -12.07
CA GLU A 359 1.34 -23.54 -11.89
C GLU A 359 1.86 -22.93 -13.19
N ASP A 360 1.27 -23.27 -14.34
CA ASP A 360 1.66 -22.83 -15.67
C ASP A 360 0.46 -22.36 -16.51
N GLY A 361 0.74 -21.95 -17.75
CA GLY A 361 -0.28 -21.54 -18.71
C GLY A 361 -1.06 -20.28 -18.30
N ALA A 362 -2.30 -20.20 -18.78
CA ALA A 362 -3.13 -18.99 -18.68
C ALA A 362 -3.49 -18.58 -17.24
N TYR A 363 -3.39 -19.49 -16.27
CA TYR A 363 -3.79 -19.27 -14.87
C TYR A 363 -2.63 -19.41 -13.88
N GLY A 364 -1.44 -19.85 -14.30
CA GLY A 364 -0.26 -19.97 -13.43
C GLY A 364 0.08 -18.67 -12.69
N MET A 365 -0.07 -17.52 -13.36
CA MET A 365 0.14 -16.21 -12.71
C MET A 365 -0.85 -15.91 -11.59
N PHE A 366 -2.10 -16.36 -11.70
CA PHE A 366 -3.09 -16.22 -10.62
C PHE A 366 -2.65 -17.00 -9.39
N GLN A 367 -2.23 -18.26 -9.57
CA GLN A 367 -1.72 -19.10 -8.48
C GLN A 367 -0.49 -18.48 -7.82
N LYS A 368 0.44 -17.97 -8.64
CA LYS A 368 1.63 -17.26 -8.15
C LYS A 368 1.26 -16.02 -7.34
N GLN A 369 0.38 -15.17 -7.85
CA GLN A 369 -0.09 -13.97 -7.15
C GLN A 369 -0.78 -14.32 -5.83
N ARG A 370 -1.54 -15.42 -5.78
CA ARG A 370 -2.16 -15.90 -4.54
C ARG A 370 -1.13 -16.27 -3.47
N ARG A 371 0.04 -16.80 -3.86
CA ARG A 371 1.15 -17.09 -2.94
C ARG A 371 1.95 -15.84 -2.56
N ASP A 372 2.11 -14.91 -3.50
CA ASP A 372 3.01 -13.76 -3.34
C ASP A 372 2.36 -12.57 -2.64
N LEU A 373 1.12 -12.21 -2.99
CA LEU A 373 0.43 -11.03 -2.45
C LEU A 373 0.30 -11.04 -0.91
N PRO A 374 0.18 -12.17 -0.19
CA PRO A 374 0.24 -12.18 1.27
C PRO A 374 1.50 -11.53 1.86
N VAL A 375 2.60 -11.40 1.11
CA VAL A 375 3.81 -10.67 1.54
C VAL A 375 3.50 -9.24 1.98
N THR A 376 2.43 -8.64 1.48
CA THR A 376 2.05 -7.25 1.76
C THR A 376 1.44 -7.09 3.15
N SER A 377 0.92 -8.19 3.70
CA SER A 377 0.53 -8.31 5.10
C SER A 377 1.75 -8.48 6.01
N LEU A 378 2.86 -9.00 5.47
CA LEU A 378 4.14 -9.15 6.17
C LEU A 378 4.77 -7.77 6.40
N GLY A 379 4.98 -7.46 7.66
CA GLY A 379 5.47 -6.19 8.16
C GLY A 379 5.40 -6.23 9.68
N HIS A 380 6.19 -5.38 10.33
CA HIS A 380 6.61 -5.38 11.74
C HIS A 380 5.61 -5.81 12.83
N ALA A 381 4.30 -5.87 12.57
CA ALA A 381 3.33 -6.41 13.51
C ALA A 381 2.02 -6.95 12.87
N GLY A 382 2.04 -7.36 11.59
CA GLY A 382 0.85 -7.93 10.92
C GLY A 382 -0.37 -7.02 10.95
N SER A 383 -1.59 -7.57 10.85
CA SER A 383 -2.83 -6.77 10.93
C SER A 383 -3.02 -6.14 12.31
N ALA A 384 -2.68 -6.85 13.38
CA ALA A 384 -2.83 -6.40 14.76
C ALA A 384 -2.01 -5.13 15.04
N GLY A 385 -0.76 -5.05 14.59
CA GLY A 385 0.07 -3.87 14.83
C GLY A 385 -0.30 -2.64 14.03
N ARG A 386 -1.04 -2.79 12.92
CA ARG A 386 -1.64 -1.66 12.21
C ARG A 386 -2.77 -1.08 13.06
N GLN A 387 -3.61 -1.93 13.65
CA GLN A 387 -4.65 -1.49 14.59
C GLN A 387 -4.06 -0.86 15.86
N VAL A 388 -2.93 -1.36 16.37
CA VAL A 388 -2.21 -0.74 17.51
C VAL A 388 -1.73 0.69 17.19
N SER A 389 -1.51 1.05 15.92
CA SER A 389 -1.21 2.44 15.54
C SER A 389 -2.46 3.33 15.49
N ILE A 390 -3.62 2.76 15.20
CA ILE A 390 -4.91 3.49 15.11
C ILE A 390 -5.51 3.70 16.50
N LEU A 391 -5.57 2.63 17.30
CA LEU A 391 -6.29 2.56 18.59
C LEU A 391 -6.01 3.72 19.56
N PRO A 392 -4.74 4.14 19.79
CA PRO A 392 -4.44 5.23 20.72
C PRO A 392 -5.06 6.57 20.34
N GLN A 393 -5.41 6.77 19.06
CA GLN A 393 -5.94 8.02 18.53
C GLN A 393 -7.48 8.08 18.63
N LEU A 394 -8.17 6.94 18.65
CA LEU A 394 -9.64 6.88 18.57
C LEU A 394 -10.35 7.55 19.76
N PRO A 395 -9.93 7.39 21.03
CA PRO A 395 -10.53 8.13 22.14
C PRO A 395 -10.37 9.65 22.03
N TYR A 396 -9.29 10.13 21.40
CA TYR A 396 -9.08 11.55 21.13
C TYR A 396 -10.00 12.03 20.00
N PHE A 397 -10.02 11.30 18.87
CA PHE A 397 -10.89 11.64 17.75
C PHE A 397 -12.36 11.68 18.14
N ALA A 398 -12.81 10.71 18.94
CA ALA A 398 -14.16 10.66 19.45
C ALA A 398 -14.53 11.92 20.23
N ARG A 399 -13.65 12.46 21.07
CA ARG A 399 -13.96 13.64 21.91
C ARG A 399 -13.82 14.96 21.18
N TYR A 400 -12.85 15.07 20.27
CA TYR A 400 -12.38 16.37 19.78
C TYR A 400 -12.43 16.54 18.26
N ALA A 401 -12.47 15.47 17.47
CA ALA A 401 -12.35 15.55 16.02
C ALA A 401 -13.65 15.17 15.28
N TRP A 402 -14.23 14.01 15.58
CA TRP A 402 -15.40 13.52 14.87
C TRP A 402 -16.60 14.46 15.07
N PHE A 403 -17.21 14.87 13.94
CA PHE A 403 -18.28 15.88 13.86
C PHE A 403 -17.87 17.32 14.23
N ALA A 404 -16.57 17.59 14.41
CA ALA A 404 -16.04 18.92 14.72
C ALA A 404 -14.98 19.40 13.72
N ASP A 405 -14.14 18.50 13.22
CA ASP A 405 -13.05 18.82 12.31
C ASP A 405 -13.53 19.40 10.97
N PRO A 406 -12.74 20.30 10.36
CA PRO A 406 -13.02 20.76 9.02
C PRO A 406 -12.78 19.64 7.99
N GLN A 407 -13.43 19.76 6.84
CA GLN A 407 -13.16 18.91 5.69
C GLN A 407 -11.71 19.08 5.22
N PRO A 408 -11.10 18.03 4.63
CA PRO A 408 -9.75 18.11 4.12
C PRO A 408 -9.74 18.92 2.82
N PRO A 409 -8.58 19.44 2.40
CA PRO A 409 -8.43 20.08 1.10
C PRO A 409 -8.88 19.15 -0.04
N ALA A 410 -9.53 19.71 -1.07
CA ALA A 410 -9.99 18.95 -2.24
C ALA A 410 -8.87 18.20 -2.94
N GLY A 411 -7.66 18.77 -2.92
CA GLY A 411 -6.44 18.14 -3.38
C GLY A 411 -6.18 16.76 -2.76
N LEU A 412 -6.74 16.40 -1.61
CA LEU A 412 -6.58 15.06 -1.04
C LEU A 412 -7.16 13.95 -1.94
N PHE A 413 -8.22 14.24 -2.69
CA PHE A 413 -8.97 13.26 -3.48
C PHE A 413 -8.76 13.36 -4.99
N ARG A 414 -8.01 14.36 -5.47
CA ARG A 414 -7.82 14.64 -6.90
C ARG A 414 -6.49 14.10 -7.40
N PRO A 415 -6.45 12.99 -8.18
CA PRO A 415 -5.20 12.28 -8.47
C PRO A 415 -4.16 13.10 -9.26
N HIS A 416 -4.63 14.01 -10.12
CA HIS A 416 -3.77 14.79 -11.01
C HIS A 416 -3.46 16.20 -10.47
N GLU A 417 -4.03 16.58 -9.32
CA GLU A 417 -3.77 17.90 -8.74
C GLU A 417 -2.36 17.98 -8.15
N ALA A 418 -1.69 19.10 -8.39
CA ALA A 418 -0.39 19.41 -7.81
C ALA A 418 -0.45 19.41 -6.28
N LEU A 419 0.68 19.10 -5.64
CA LEU A 419 0.81 18.98 -4.20
C LEU A 419 1.93 19.90 -3.69
N PRO A 420 1.86 20.35 -2.43
CA PRO A 420 3.00 21.00 -1.79
C PRO A 420 4.19 20.03 -1.69
N PRO A 421 5.42 20.56 -1.48
CA PRO A 421 6.62 19.73 -1.38
C PRO A 421 6.51 18.61 -0.34
N LEU A 422 7.08 17.46 -0.66
CA LEU A 422 7.10 16.29 0.23
C LEU A 422 8.16 16.47 1.32
N ASP A 423 7.72 16.50 2.58
CA ASP A 423 8.61 16.47 3.74
C ASP A 423 8.43 15.16 4.51
N LEU A 424 9.38 14.25 4.32
CA LEU A 424 9.37 12.90 4.90
C LEU A 424 9.69 12.87 6.39
N SER A 425 10.03 14.02 6.99
CA SER A 425 10.28 14.16 8.43
C SER A 425 9.04 14.56 9.23
N GLN A 426 8.02 15.17 8.59
CA GLN A 426 6.82 15.67 9.26
C GLN A 426 5.84 14.64 9.83
N PRO A 427 5.71 13.39 9.31
CA PRO A 427 4.77 12.44 9.87
C PRO A 427 4.98 12.18 11.36
N VAL A 428 3.88 12.24 12.12
CA VAL A 428 3.84 12.02 13.57
C VAL A 428 3.09 10.73 13.91
N LEU A 429 3.35 10.16 15.09
CA LEU A 429 2.74 8.90 15.51
C LEU A 429 1.28 9.03 15.98
N LEU A 430 0.92 10.19 16.51
CA LEU A 430 -0.43 10.49 17.00
C LEU A 430 -0.90 11.77 16.34
N GLY A 431 -1.94 11.65 15.51
CA GLY A 431 -2.59 12.78 14.90
C GLY A 431 -3.47 13.55 15.88
N ASP A 432 -3.78 14.78 15.50
CA ASP A 432 -4.59 15.74 16.24
C ASP A 432 -5.94 16.01 15.57
N GLY A 433 -6.33 15.19 14.60
CA GLY A 433 -7.61 15.30 13.91
C GLY A 433 -7.88 14.13 12.96
N ASP A 434 -9.10 14.09 12.44
CA ASP A 434 -9.59 13.19 11.40
C ASP A 434 -10.47 13.94 10.36
N PRO A 435 -9.89 14.87 9.57
CA PRO A 435 -10.59 15.52 8.47
C PRO A 435 -11.24 14.53 7.49
N LEU A 436 -10.67 13.34 7.30
CA LEU A 436 -11.23 12.36 6.39
C LEU A 436 -12.61 11.90 6.85
N ALA A 437 -12.81 11.61 8.13
CA ALA A 437 -14.15 11.34 8.67
C ALA A 437 -15.12 12.52 8.49
N ALA A 438 -14.66 13.77 8.57
CA ALA A 438 -15.49 14.95 8.29
C ALA A 438 -16.03 14.99 6.85
N THR A 439 -15.35 14.32 5.89
CA THR A 439 -15.83 14.18 4.51
C THR A 439 -17.13 13.39 4.43
N LEU A 440 -17.26 12.31 5.23
CA LEU A 440 -18.49 11.50 5.30
C LEU A 440 -19.66 12.31 5.85
N VAL A 441 -19.43 13.07 6.93
CA VAL A 441 -20.45 13.92 7.55
C VAL A 441 -20.95 14.96 6.54
N ALA A 442 -20.03 15.74 5.97
CA ALA A 442 -20.37 16.80 5.03
C ALA A 442 -21.07 16.29 3.75
N LEU A 443 -20.69 15.12 3.26
CA LEU A 443 -21.35 14.51 2.10
C LEU A 443 -22.73 13.96 2.44
N THR A 444 -22.92 13.44 3.65
CA THR A 444 -24.26 13.05 4.13
C THR A 444 -25.17 14.27 4.21
N ASP A 445 -24.71 15.37 4.81
CA ASP A 445 -25.48 16.62 4.89
C ASP A 445 -25.83 17.17 3.50
N ARG A 446 -24.88 17.12 2.55
CA ARG A 446 -25.12 17.52 1.16
C ARG A 446 -26.16 16.63 0.48
N LEU A 447 -26.14 15.31 0.70
CA LEU A 447 -27.09 14.38 0.11
C LEU A 447 -28.50 14.53 0.69
N GLU A 448 -28.62 14.95 1.94
CA GLU A 448 -29.89 15.22 2.62
C GLU A 448 -30.46 16.62 2.31
N SER A 449 -29.61 17.58 1.91
CA SER A 449 -30.04 18.93 1.53
C SER A 449 -31.03 18.92 0.36
N ALA A 450 -32.19 19.56 0.56
CA ALA A 450 -33.24 19.67 -0.46
C ALA A 450 -32.82 20.53 -1.67
N ASP A 451 -31.84 21.42 -1.49
CA ASP A 451 -31.38 22.38 -2.51
C ASP A 451 -30.22 21.84 -3.36
N ALA A 452 -29.64 20.70 -2.98
CA ALA A 452 -28.56 20.09 -3.74
C ALA A 452 -29.12 19.24 -4.90
N PRO A 453 -28.65 19.40 -6.15
CA PRO A 453 -28.93 18.46 -7.22
C PRO A 453 -28.23 17.14 -6.89
N GLY A 454 -28.89 16.29 -6.11
CA GLY A 454 -28.45 14.93 -5.82
C GLY A 454 -28.64 14.03 -7.04
N PRO A 455 -27.96 12.88 -7.10
CA PRO A 455 -28.27 11.87 -8.09
C PRO A 455 -29.75 11.48 -7.96
N GLY A 456 -30.54 11.68 -9.03
CA GLY A 456 -31.95 11.28 -9.05
C GLY A 456 -32.12 9.77 -9.17
N GLY A 457 -33.33 9.26 -8.89
CA GLY A 457 -33.70 7.86 -9.09
C GLY A 457 -33.17 6.88 -8.02
N ALA A 458 -33.38 5.58 -8.23
CA ALA A 458 -33.16 4.54 -7.22
C ALA A 458 -31.72 4.51 -6.66
N ALA A 459 -30.71 4.76 -7.50
CA ALA A 459 -29.30 4.83 -7.08
C ALA A 459 -29.06 5.95 -6.07
N GLY A 460 -29.64 7.14 -6.29
CA GLY A 460 -29.48 8.27 -5.36
C GLY A 460 -30.17 8.07 -4.02
N HIS A 461 -31.33 7.41 -4.02
CA HIS A 461 -32.04 7.05 -2.78
C HIS A 461 -31.22 6.04 -1.95
N ALA A 462 -30.67 5.01 -2.60
CA ALA A 462 -29.80 4.04 -1.95
C ALA A 462 -28.50 4.69 -1.43
N LEU A 463 -27.87 5.56 -2.22
CA LEU A 463 -26.67 6.30 -1.83
C LEU A 463 -26.90 7.14 -0.57
N ARG A 464 -27.99 7.92 -0.54
CA ARG A 464 -28.37 8.72 0.62
C ARG A 464 -28.59 7.85 1.86
N PHE A 465 -29.34 6.76 1.73
CA PHE A 465 -29.58 5.82 2.82
C PHE A 465 -28.27 5.25 3.39
N LEU A 466 -27.38 4.77 2.51
CA LEU A 466 -26.10 4.18 2.90
C LEU A 466 -25.17 5.19 3.57
N ALA A 467 -25.07 6.41 3.02
CA ALA A 467 -24.29 7.49 3.61
C ALA A 467 -24.77 7.83 5.03
N ARG A 468 -26.09 7.90 5.24
CA ARG A 468 -26.68 8.10 6.56
C ARG A 468 -26.35 6.97 7.52
N CYS A 469 -26.47 5.71 7.10
CA CYS A 469 -26.12 4.55 7.93
C CYS A 469 -24.64 4.58 8.37
N LEU A 470 -23.72 4.93 7.47
CA LEU A 470 -22.29 5.03 7.78
C LEU A 470 -21.98 6.23 8.70
N THR A 471 -22.69 7.35 8.54
CA THR A 471 -22.57 8.49 9.46
C THR A 471 -23.12 8.15 10.85
N SER A 472 -24.20 7.37 10.94
CA SER A 472 -24.68 6.83 12.22
C SER A 472 -23.67 5.87 12.85
N GLU A 473 -23.01 5.03 12.05
CA GLU A 473 -21.93 4.16 12.54
C GLU A 473 -20.78 4.97 13.15
N LEU A 474 -20.36 6.07 12.51
CA LEU A 474 -19.37 6.99 13.07
C LEU A 474 -19.82 7.59 14.42
N ALA A 475 -21.12 7.92 14.55
CA ALA A 475 -21.68 8.42 15.80
C ALA A 475 -21.70 7.36 16.92
N ASP A 476 -21.90 6.09 16.58
CA ASP A 476 -21.86 5.00 17.56
C ASP A 476 -20.43 4.66 17.97
N LEU A 477 -19.47 4.69 17.04
CA LEU A 477 -18.04 4.62 17.34
C LEU A 477 -17.59 5.76 18.26
N LYS A 478 -18.09 6.98 18.02
CA LYS A 478 -17.84 8.14 18.90
C LYS A 478 -18.26 7.83 20.34
N LYS A 479 -19.51 7.40 20.56
CA LYS A 479 -20.01 7.05 21.90
C LYS A 479 -19.16 5.95 22.56
N ALA A 480 -18.78 4.94 21.80
CA ALA A 480 -17.99 3.81 22.32
C ALA A 480 -16.59 4.25 22.80
N PHE A 481 -15.90 5.09 22.02
CA PHE A 481 -14.55 5.56 22.38
C PHE A 481 -14.54 6.75 23.36
N GLU A 482 -15.63 7.50 23.49
CA GLU A 482 -15.82 8.46 24.57
C GLU A 482 -15.93 7.80 25.95
N ALA A 483 -16.38 6.54 26.01
CA ALA A 483 -16.39 5.76 27.24
C ALA A 483 -14.99 5.26 27.66
N VAL A 484 -14.01 5.24 26.75
CA VAL A 484 -12.64 4.81 27.03
C VAL A 484 -11.80 6.03 27.47
N PRO A 485 -11.21 6.04 28.67
CA PRO A 485 -10.36 7.14 29.13
C PRO A 485 -9.16 7.37 28.21
N LEU A 486 -8.75 8.63 28.05
CA LEU A 486 -7.55 8.98 27.29
C LEU A 486 -6.32 8.32 27.93
N GLY A 487 -5.52 7.63 27.12
CA GLY A 487 -4.29 6.96 27.58
C GLY A 487 -4.50 5.60 28.25
N ASP A 488 -5.73 5.09 28.38
CA ASP A 488 -5.99 3.76 28.94
C ASP A 488 -5.59 2.65 27.95
N ARG A 489 -4.32 2.26 28.01
CA ARG A 489 -3.75 1.20 27.17
C ARG A 489 -4.38 -0.17 27.44
N SER A 490 -4.84 -0.42 28.66
CA SER A 490 -5.44 -1.71 29.03
C SER A 490 -6.79 -1.88 28.36
N ALA A 491 -7.65 -0.85 28.42
CA ALA A 491 -8.93 -0.86 27.73
C ALA A 491 -8.76 -0.99 26.21
N LEU A 492 -7.80 -0.25 25.63
CA LEU A 492 -7.53 -0.27 24.19
C LEU A 492 -6.94 -1.60 23.68
N ALA A 493 -6.31 -2.40 24.54
CA ALA A 493 -5.77 -3.71 24.18
C ALA A 493 -6.85 -4.81 24.15
N SER A 494 -8.13 -4.49 24.36
CA SER A 494 -9.21 -5.48 24.38
C SER A 494 -9.63 -5.93 22.97
N PRO A 495 -10.06 -7.20 22.78
CA PRO A 495 -10.63 -7.66 21.51
C PRO A 495 -11.80 -6.81 21.01
N HIS A 496 -12.58 -6.26 21.94
CA HIS A 496 -13.67 -5.34 21.63
C HIS A 496 -13.15 -4.06 20.95
N SER A 497 -12.13 -3.41 21.51
CA SER A 497 -11.52 -2.22 20.92
C SER A 497 -10.91 -2.50 19.54
N PHE A 498 -10.26 -3.66 19.34
CA PHE A 498 -9.81 -4.08 18.01
C PHE A 498 -10.97 -4.22 17.01
N GLY A 499 -12.11 -4.77 17.44
CA GLY A 499 -13.32 -4.83 16.61
C GLY A 499 -13.87 -3.45 16.25
N LEU A 500 -13.88 -2.49 17.18
CA LEU A 500 -14.27 -1.11 16.90
C LEU A 500 -13.29 -0.41 15.94
N ALA A 501 -11.99 -0.68 16.07
CA ALA A 501 -10.99 -0.15 15.14
C ALA A 501 -11.18 -0.70 13.71
N ASP A 502 -11.53 -1.99 13.55
CA ASP A 502 -11.89 -2.56 12.24
C ASP A 502 -13.09 -1.81 11.62
N ARG A 503 -14.15 -1.57 12.40
CA ARG A 503 -15.33 -0.80 11.96
C ARG A 503 -14.96 0.62 11.54
N TYR A 504 -14.13 1.31 12.34
CA TYR A 504 -13.61 2.63 11.98
C TYR A 504 -12.86 2.62 10.64
N THR A 505 -12.02 1.62 10.36
CA THR A 505 -11.30 1.56 9.07
C THR A 505 -12.24 1.41 7.87
N LEU A 506 -13.38 0.71 8.02
CA LEU A 506 -14.40 0.59 6.98
C LEU A 506 -15.17 1.91 6.76
N VAL A 507 -15.47 2.64 7.84
CA VAL A 507 -16.05 3.99 7.77
C VAL A 507 -15.10 4.96 7.06
N LEU A 508 -13.80 4.88 7.38
CA LEU A 508 -12.78 5.71 6.74
C LEU A 508 -12.63 5.39 5.24
N ALA A 509 -12.75 4.11 4.86
CA ALA A 509 -12.78 3.69 3.46
C ALA A 509 -13.97 4.28 2.71
N ALA A 510 -15.15 4.29 3.32
CA ALA A 510 -16.33 4.95 2.75
C ALA A 510 -16.08 6.45 2.53
N ALA A 511 -15.50 7.13 3.52
CA ALA A 511 -15.18 8.56 3.43
C ALA A 511 -14.19 8.86 2.29
N ALA A 512 -13.16 8.03 2.11
CA ALA A 512 -12.21 8.16 1.00
C ALA A 512 -12.88 7.99 -0.37
N CYS A 513 -13.72 6.97 -0.55
CA CYS A 513 -14.44 6.73 -1.81
C CYS A 513 -15.42 7.87 -2.13
N LEU A 514 -16.15 8.34 -1.11
CA LEU A 514 -17.09 9.45 -1.21
C LEU A 514 -16.38 10.76 -1.60
N GLY A 515 -15.18 11.02 -1.03
CA GLY A 515 -14.36 12.16 -1.39
C GLY A 515 -13.90 12.13 -2.85
N VAL A 516 -13.43 10.98 -3.33
CA VAL A 516 -13.04 10.80 -4.75
C VAL A 516 -14.23 11.03 -5.68
N TRP A 517 -15.37 10.38 -5.40
CA TRP A 517 -16.60 10.58 -6.20
C TRP A 517 -17.01 12.07 -6.25
N ARG A 518 -17.01 12.75 -5.10
CA ARG A 518 -17.38 14.16 -5.01
C ARG A 518 -16.47 15.05 -5.86
N GLU A 519 -15.16 14.84 -5.78
CA GLU A 519 -14.22 15.67 -6.53
C GLU A 519 -14.26 15.38 -8.03
N GLN A 520 -14.60 14.17 -8.45
CA GLN A 520 -14.85 13.87 -9.86
C GLN A 520 -16.10 14.57 -10.40
N GLN A 521 -17.16 14.67 -9.58
CA GLN A 521 -18.35 15.44 -9.92
C GLN A 521 -18.09 16.96 -9.99
N ALA A 522 -17.09 17.45 -9.26
CA ALA A 522 -16.72 18.86 -9.22
C ALA A 522 -15.61 19.24 -10.22
N ALA A 523 -15.01 18.26 -10.91
CA ALA A 523 -13.89 18.48 -11.80
C ALA A 523 -14.32 19.23 -13.08
N PRO A 524 -13.47 20.11 -13.65
CA PRO A 524 -13.76 20.77 -14.92
C PRO A 524 -13.96 19.79 -16.07
N ALA A 525 -14.79 20.16 -17.05
CA ALA A 525 -15.00 19.39 -18.26
C ALA A 525 -13.66 19.05 -18.96
N GLY A 526 -13.45 17.78 -19.30
CA GLY A 526 -12.20 17.26 -19.87
C GLY A 526 -11.25 16.58 -18.87
N ARG A 527 -11.46 16.76 -17.56
CA ARG A 527 -10.73 16.03 -16.49
C ARG A 527 -11.61 15.09 -15.67
N VAL A 528 -12.87 14.95 -16.07
CA VAL A 528 -13.85 14.08 -15.43
C VAL A 528 -13.74 12.67 -16.00
N ASP A 529 -13.49 11.68 -15.15
CA ASP A 529 -13.76 10.29 -15.49
C ASP A 529 -15.26 10.03 -15.35
N ALA A 530 -15.92 9.72 -16.47
CA ALA A 530 -17.38 9.56 -16.52
C ALA A 530 -17.89 8.42 -15.63
N PHE A 531 -17.11 7.35 -15.44
CA PHE A 531 -17.48 6.27 -14.54
C PHE A 531 -17.30 6.69 -13.08
N LEU A 532 -16.19 7.35 -12.73
CA LEU A 532 -15.95 7.77 -11.35
C LEU A 532 -16.85 8.93 -10.90
N ALA A 533 -17.42 9.71 -11.81
CA ALA A 533 -18.46 10.70 -11.51
C ALA A 533 -19.87 10.06 -11.33
N ASP A 534 -20.10 8.88 -11.90
CA ASP A 534 -21.39 8.17 -11.83
C ASP A 534 -21.69 7.70 -10.39
N PRO A 535 -22.92 7.91 -9.87
CA PRO A 535 -23.30 7.47 -8.52
C PRO A 535 -23.33 5.94 -8.35
N SER A 536 -23.31 5.16 -9.43
CA SER A 536 -23.48 3.70 -9.41
C SER A 536 -22.37 3.00 -8.66
N TRP A 537 -21.10 3.32 -8.96
CA TRP A 537 -19.96 2.63 -8.33
C TRP A 537 -19.90 2.96 -6.84
N ILE A 538 -20.07 4.23 -6.47
CA ILE A 538 -20.01 4.66 -5.07
C ILE A 538 -21.16 4.04 -4.27
N THR A 539 -22.36 3.96 -4.85
CA THR A 539 -23.50 3.27 -4.21
C THR A 539 -23.18 1.78 -3.98
N ALA A 540 -22.60 1.11 -4.97
CA ALA A 540 -22.23 -0.31 -4.86
C ALA A 540 -21.10 -0.55 -3.85
N VAL A 541 -20.08 0.31 -3.80
CA VAL A 541 -19.01 0.27 -2.77
C VAL A 541 -19.60 0.44 -1.37
N LEU A 542 -20.44 1.47 -1.16
CA LEU A 542 -21.02 1.72 0.16
C LEU A 542 -21.97 0.61 0.59
N TYR A 543 -22.70 -0.01 -0.35
CA TYR A 543 -23.51 -1.19 -0.07
C TYR A 543 -22.65 -2.36 0.43
N ARG A 544 -21.50 -2.63 -0.20
CA ARG A 544 -20.54 -3.66 0.25
C ARG A 544 -19.99 -3.33 1.63
N LEU A 545 -19.61 -2.08 1.88
CA LEU A 545 -19.10 -1.63 3.18
C LEU A 545 -20.14 -1.75 4.29
N ALA A 546 -21.38 -1.30 4.05
CA ALA A 546 -22.49 -1.43 4.98
C ALA A 546 -22.78 -2.90 5.30
N ARG A 547 -22.73 -3.79 4.29
CA ARG A 547 -22.88 -5.24 4.48
C ARG A 547 -21.79 -5.82 5.37
N ARG A 548 -20.53 -5.42 5.16
CA ARG A 548 -19.37 -5.83 5.98
C ARG A 548 -19.49 -5.37 7.43
N LEU A 549 -20.05 -4.19 7.65
CA LEU A 549 -20.30 -3.61 8.98
C LEU A 549 -21.52 -4.21 9.70
N GLY A 550 -22.35 -5.00 8.99
CA GLY A 550 -23.62 -5.50 9.50
C GLY A 550 -24.68 -4.40 9.67
N LEU A 551 -24.59 -3.32 8.90
CA LEU A 551 -25.56 -2.22 8.94
C LEU A 551 -26.83 -2.58 8.16
N PRO A 552 -27.96 -1.89 8.43
CA PRO A 552 -29.14 -1.97 7.59
C PRO A 552 -28.80 -1.70 6.12
N LEU A 553 -29.38 -2.49 5.22
CA LEU A 553 -29.17 -2.37 3.77
C LEU A 553 -30.47 -1.94 3.08
N PRO A 554 -30.39 -1.09 2.06
CA PRO A 554 -31.51 -0.87 1.15
C PRO A 554 -31.69 -2.11 0.26
N ASP A 555 -32.70 -2.08 -0.61
CA ASP A 555 -32.82 -3.07 -1.68
C ASP A 555 -31.53 -3.12 -2.50
N ARG A 556 -31.17 -4.33 -2.93
CA ARG A 556 -29.93 -4.59 -3.67
C ARG A 556 -29.89 -3.70 -4.92
N PRO A 557 -28.85 -2.84 -5.10
CA PRO A 557 -28.80 -1.87 -6.19
C PRO A 557 -28.35 -2.52 -7.51
N GLY A 558 -29.17 -3.41 -8.07
CA GLY A 558 -28.81 -4.24 -9.24
C GLY A 558 -28.46 -3.45 -10.51
N ALA A 559 -29.03 -2.26 -10.70
CA ALA A 559 -28.66 -1.36 -11.80
C ALA A 559 -27.23 -0.82 -11.63
N CYS A 560 -26.85 -0.47 -10.40
CA CYS A 560 -25.51 0.00 -10.09
C CYS A 560 -24.48 -1.12 -10.31
N GLU A 561 -24.78 -2.34 -9.83
CA GLU A 561 -23.91 -3.51 -10.02
C GLU A 561 -23.70 -3.86 -11.50
N ARG A 562 -24.74 -3.68 -12.33
CA ARG A 562 -24.64 -3.86 -13.79
C ARG A 562 -23.71 -2.84 -14.42
N ARG A 563 -23.85 -1.55 -14.08
CA ARG A 563 -22.96 -0.49 -14.59
C ARG A 563 -21.50 -0.74 -14.22
N VAL A 564 -21.24 -1.25 -13.01
CA VAL A 564 -19.90 -1.62 -12.54
C VAL A 564 -19.36 -2.83 -13.32
N LEU A 565 -20.18 -3.86 -13.56
CA LEU A 565 -19.78 -5.00 -14.38
C LEU A 565 -19.46 -4.59 -15.83
N ASP A 566 -20.29 -3.73 -16.43
CA ASP A 566 -20.07 -3.20 -17.77
C ASP A 566 -18.72 -2.46 -17.85
N GLU A 567 -18.38 -1.67 -16.82
CA GLU A 567 -17.08 -1.01 -16.72
C GLU A 567 -15.92 -2.01 -16.58
N THR A 568 -16.07 -3.05 -15.75
CA THR A 568 -15.05 -4.10 -15.60
C THR A 568 -14.76 -4.78 -16.94
N VAL A 569 -15.82 -5.15 -17.68
CA VAL A 569 -15.71 -5.79 -19.00
C VAL A 569 -15.14 -4.81 -20.04
N ALA A 570 -15.55 -3.54 -20.02
CA ALA A 570 -15.00 -2.52 -20.91
C ALA A 570 -13.48 -2.32 -20.70
N ARG A 571 -13.02 -2.21 -19.45
CA ARG A 571 -11.59 -2.08 -19.11
C ARG A 571 -10.80 -3.35 -19.43
N LEU A 572 -11.42 -4.53 -19.35
CA LEU A 572 -10.82 -5.76 -19.84
C LEU A 572 -10.55 -5.69 -21.35
N HIS A 573 -11.58 -5.37 -22.15
CA HIS A 573 -11.48 -5.35 -23.61
C HIS A 573 -10.60 -4.22 -24.15
N THR A 574 -10.63 -3.06 -23.51
CA THR A 574 -9.82 -1.90 -23.90
C THR A 574 -8.41 -1.92 -23.30
N ARG A 575 -8.03 -3.01 -22.60
CA ARG A 575 -6.73 -3.17 -21.94
C ARG A 575 -6.37 -1.99 -21.03
N ARG A 576 -7.31 -1.58 -20.18
CA ARG A 576 -7.11 -0.55 -19.16
C ARG A 576 -7.03 -1.15 -17.76
N SER A 577 -6.26 -0.52 -16.88
CA SER A 577 -6.17 -0.91 -15.46
C SER A 577 -7.52 -0.74 -14.75
N PHE A 578 -7.76 -1.58 -13.74
CA PHE A 578 -8.93 -1.54 -12.87
C PHE A 578 -8.78 -0.59 -11.67
N ASP A 579 -7.89 0.40 -11.81
CA ASP A 579 -7.58 1.37 -10.78
C ASP A 579 -8.20 2.75 -11.08
N LEU A 580 -8.01 3.77 -10.25
CA LEU A 580 -8.65 5.08 -10.44
C LEU A 580 -8.20 5.81 -11.72
N TYR A 581 -7.09 5.39 -12.33
CA TYR A 581 -6.51 6.07 -13.48
C TYR A 581 -6.95 5.46 -14.82
N GLY A 582 -7.37 4.19 -14.83
CA GLY A 582 -7.78 3.49 -16.06
C GLY A 582 -6.70 3.55 -17.14
N SER A 583 -5.43 3.49 -16.74
CA SER A 583 -4.25 3.61 -17.58
C SER A 583 -4.20 2.49 -18.62
N PRO A 584 -3.72 2.78 -19.85
CA PRO A 584 -3.50 1.75 -20.86
C PRO A 584 -2.43 0.75 -20.40
N LEU A 585 -2.63 -0.52 -20.74
CA LEU A 585 -1.72 -1.62 -20.44
C LEU A 585 -1.10 -2.16 -21.74
N ALA A 586 0.13 -2.66 -21.66
CA ALA A 586 0.87 -3.23 -22.80
C ALA A 586 0.31 -4.58 -23.28
#